data_AF-A0A3Q8UWT5-F1
#
_entry.id   AF-A0A3Q8UWT5-F1
#
_cell.length_a   1.000
_cell.length_b   1.000
_cell.length_c   1.000
_cell.angle_alpha   90.00
_cell.angle_beta   90.00
_cell.angle_gamma   90.00
#
_symmetry.space_group_name_H-M   'P 1'
#
loop_
_entity.id
_entity.type
_entity.pdbx_description
1 polymer ?
#
loop_
_entity_poly.entity_id
_entity_poly.type
_entity_poly.pdbx_seq_one_letter_code
_entity_poly.pdbx_strand_id
1 'polypeptide(L)'
;METANERYSLAHLAALRTAAAVLAVRGRPEPTPRRRQRIRSAWEVLPEVAPELAEWSAMFAAGARLRARAEAGIRDAVDAQEAADLLRAAGMFTRIVERMLVVQPLIRPQPGPEPR
;
A
#
# COMPACT_ATOMS: atom_id res chain seq x y z
N MET A 1 -9.71 10.18 -22.17
CA MET A 1 -10.13 10.19 -20.76
C MET A 1 -9.90 8.81 -20.20
N GLU A 2 -9.36 8.69 -19.00
CA GLU A 2 -9.04 7.40 -18.39
C GLU A 2 -10.33 6.59 -18.10
N THR A 3 -10.33 5.30 -18.45
CA THR A 3 -11.45 4.39 -18.24
C THR A 3 -11.68 4.14 -16.74
N ALA A 4 -12.84 3.60 -16.36
CA ALA A 4 -13.10 3.23 -14.96
C ALA A 4 -12.09 2.17 -14.45
N ASN A 5 -11.75 1.21 -15.29
CA ASN A 5 -10.76 0.17 -15.00
C ASN A 5 -9.36 0.74 -14.72
N GLU A 6 -8.89 1.66 -15.56
CA GLU A 6 -7.58 2.32 -15.38
C GLU A 6 -7.55 3.14 -14.08
N ARG A 7 -8.60 3.94 -13.83
CA ARG A 7 -8.75 4.73 -12.59
C ARG A 7 -8.71 3.86 -11.34
N TYR A 8 -9.43 2.74 -11.36
CA TYR A 8 -9.44 1.78 -10.25
C TYR A 8 -8.06 1.15 -10.04
N SER A 9 -7.39 0.74 -11.14
CA SER A 9 -6.06 0.12 -11.08
C SER A 9 -5.02 1.08 -10.51
N LEU A 10 -5.01 2.34 -10.97
CA LEU A 10 -4.11 3.38 -10.49
C LEU A 10 -4.39 3.76 -9.03
N ALA A 11 -5.66 3.87 -8.63
CA ALA A 11 -6.03 4.12 -7.24
C ALA A 11 -5.49 3.03 -6.29
N HIS A 12 -5.63 1.77 -6.68
CA HIS A 12 -5.12 0.66 -5.89
C HIS A 12 -3.59 0.62 -5.85
N LEU A 13 -2.93 0.93 -6.96
CA LEU A 13 -1.48 1.03 -7.03
C LEU A 13 -0.94 2.16 -6.14
N ALA A 14 -1.62 3.31 -6.11
CA ALA A 14 -1.29 4.40 -5.19
C ALA A 14 -1.38 3.94 -3.73
N ALA A 15 -2.48 3.26 -3.36
CA ALA A 15 -2.65 2.71 -2.02
C ALA A 15 -1.56 1.68 -1.65
N LEU A 16 -1.16 0.81 -2.59
CA LEU A 16 -0.06 -0.13 -2.37
C LEU A 16 1.28 0.56 -2.11
N ARG A 17 1.59 1.62 -2.84
CA ARG A 17 2.82 2.40 -2.63
C ARG A 17 2.82 3.08 -1.26
N THR A 18 1.69 3.64 -0.86
CA THR A 18 1.51 4.22 0.48
C THR A 18 1.72 3.17 1.57
N ALA A 19 1.13 1.97 1.44
CA ALA A 19 1.34 0.87 2.39
C ALA A 19 2.81 0.41 2.43
N ALA A 20 3.47 0.32 1.28
CA ALA A 20 4.90 0.00 1.20
C ALA A 20 5.78 1.05 1.90
N ALA A 21 5.43 2.33 1.83
CA ALA A 21 6.12 3.38 2.58
C ALA A 21 5.99 3.19 4.10
N VAL A 22 4.80 2.84 4.60
CA VAL A 22 4.61 2.50 6.02
C VAL A 22 5.47 1.31 6.42
N LEU A 23 5.46 0.24 5.63
CA LEU A 23 6.29 -0.95 5.85
C LEU A 23 7.78 -0.61 5.84
N ALA A 24 8.24 0.28 4.96
CA ALA A 24 9.64 0.69 4.92
C ALA A 24 10.05 1.55 6.13
N VAL A 25 9.16 2.40 6.64
CA VAL A 25 9.45 3.28 7.78
C VAL A 25 9.32 2.56 9.13
N ARG A 26 8.34 1.67 9.26
CA ARG A 26 8.02 0.98 10.53
C ARG A 26 8.47 -0.47 10.59
N GLY A 27 8.70 -1.10 9.43
CA GLY A 27 9.22 -2.45 9.37
C GLY A 27 10.59 -2.50 10.01
N ARG A 28 10.75 -3.34 11.04
CA ARG A 28 12.09 -3.61 11.58
C ARG A 28 12.89 -4.36 10.50
N PRO A 29 14.13 -3.97 10.22
CA PRO A 29 15.04 -4.83 9.47
C PRO A 29 15.28 -6.08 10.32
N GLU A 30 14.71 -7.21 9.91
CA GLU A 30 15.03 -8.48 10.56
C GLU A 30 16.47 -8.85 10.18
N PRO A 31 17.39 -9.06 11.14
CA PRO A 31 18.79 -9.37 10.86
C PRO A 31 19.01 -10.73 10.20
N THR A 32 17.95 -11.53 10.05
CA THR A 32 17.97 -12.80 9.33
C THR A 32 17.08 -12.69 8.10
N PRO A 33 17.59 -12.99 6.90
CA PRO A 33 16.75 -13.05 5.70
C PRO A 33 15.73 -14.16 5.93
N ARG A 34 14.47 -13.79 6.17
CA ARG A 34 13.37 -14.74 6.33
C ARG A 34 13.22 -15.53 5.03
N ARG A 35 13.89 -16.68 5.01
CA ARG A 35 13.84 -17.75 4.02
C ARG A 35 12.40 -17.93 3.56
N ARG A 36 12.07 -17.39 2.37
CA ARG A 36 10.82 -17.62 1.62
C ARG A 36 9.60 -17.88 2.53
N GLN A 37 9.25 -16.94 3.41
CA GLN A 37 7.86 -16.93 3.89
C GLN A 37 6.99 -16.63 2.67
N ARG A 38 5.82 -17.29 2.56
CA ARG A 38 4.82 -17.05 1.50
C ARG A 38 4.82 -15.58 1.11
N ILE A 39 4.74 -15.27 -0.18
CA ILE A 39 4.54 -13.89 -0.67
C ILE A 39 3.21 -13.42 -0.08
N ARG A 40 3.27 -12.88 1.14
CA ARG A 40 2.13 -12.30 1.83
C ARG A 40 1.91 -10.95 1.18
N SER A 41 0.66 -10.65 0.86
CA SER A 41 0.28 -9.37 0.32
C SER A 41 0.73 -8.26 1.28
N ALA A 42 1.08 -7.09 0.77
CA ALA A 42 1.33 -5.91 1.61
C ALA A 42 0.16 -5.66 2.59
N TRP A 43 -1.07 -5.99 2.18
CA TRP A 43 -2.28 -5.89 3.00
C TRP A 43 -2.36 -6.93 4.13
N GLU A 44 -1.63 -8.04 4.05
CA GLU A 44 -1.55 -9.01 5.14
C GLU A 44 -0.51 -8.59 6.19
N VAL A 45 0.55 -7.89 5.76
CA VAL A 45 1.68 -7.51 6.63
C VAL A 45 1.46 -6.14 7.28
N LEU A 46 0.75 -5.22 6.63
CA LEU A 46 0.50 -3.86 7.14
C LEU A 46 -0.05 -3.83 8.58
N PRO A 47 -1.05 -4.66 8.96
CA PRO A 47 -1.59 -4.65 10.32
C PRO A 47 -0.58 -5.09 11.40
N GLU A 48 0.47 -5.85 11.04
CA GLU A 48 1.51 -6.28 11.98
C GLU A 48 2.38 -5.12 12.47
N VAL A 49 2.59 -4.10 11.63
CA VAL A 49 3.44 -2.93 11.94
C VAL A 49 2.64 -1.63 12.15
N ALA A 50 1.38 -1.61 11.72
CA ALA A 50 0.46 -0.49 11.81
C ALA A 50 -0.96 -1.02 12.02
N PRO A 51 -1.29 -1.53 13.23
CA PRO A 51 -2.61 -2.08 13.53
C PRO A 51 -3.73 -1.05 13.35
N GLU A 52 -3.45 0.25 13.48
CA GLU A 52 -4.40 1.32 13.18
C GLU A 52 -4.82 1.39 11.70
N LEU A 53 -4.09 0.74 10.80
CA LEU A 53 -4.41 0.63 9.38
C LEU A 53 -5.09 -0.71 9.02
N ALA A 54 -5.45 -1.54 9.99
CA ALA A 54 -6.02 -2.87 9.74
C ALA A 54 -7.31 -2.83 8.92
N GLU A 55 -8.21 -1.88 9.22
CA GLU A 55 -9.47 -1.70 8.49
C GLU A 55 -9.23 -1.31 7.02
N TRP A 56 -8.33 -0.36 6.81
CA TRP A 56 -7.87 0.02 5.46
C TRP A 56 -7.29 -1.17 4.71
N SER A 57 -6.47 -1.98 5.40
CA SER A 57 -5.86 -3.17 4.85
C SER A 57 -6.89 -4.20 4.38
N ALA A 58 -7.91 -4.46 5.21
CA ALA A 58 -8.99 -5.38 4.87
C ALA A 58 -9.81 -4.89 3.67
N MET A 59 -10.16 -3.59 3.65
CA MET A 59 -10.90 -2.97 2.55
C MET A 59 -10.13 -3.07 1.21
N PHE A 60 -8.85 -2.71 1.18
CA PHE A 60 -8.06 -2.83 -0.05
C PHE A 60 -7.80 -4.29 -0.44
N ALA A 61 -7.59 -5.20 0.51
CA ALA A 61 -7.43 -6.62 0.21
C ALA A 61 -8.68 -7.20 -0.48
N ALA A 62 -9.88 -6.84 -0.01
CA ALA A 62 -11.14 -7.24 -0.63
C ALA A 62 -11.27 -6.77 -2.09
N GLY A 63 -10.79 -5.55 -2.40
CA GLY A 63 -10.77 -4.98 -3.75
C GLY A 63 -9.70 -5.53 -4.69
N ALA A 64 -8.73 -6.32 -4.20
CA ALA A 64 -7.60 -6.77 -5.03
C ALA A 64 -8.02 -7.69 -6.19
N ARG A 65 -9.05 -8.52 -6.01
CA ARG A 65 -9.58 -9.37 -7.09
C ARG A 65 -10.25 -8.54 -8.19
N LEU A 66 -10.93 -7.47 -7.80
CA LEU A 66 -11.57 -6.54 -8.72
C LEU A 66 -10.51 -5.75 -9.52
N ARG A 67 -9.45 -5.30 -8.83
CA ARG A 67 -8.27 -4.70 -9.46
C ARG A 67 -7.66 -5.60 -10.53
N ALA A 68 -7.44 -6.88 -10.22
CA ALA A 68 -6.84 -7.82 -11.17
C ALA A 68 -7.69 -7.98 -12.45
N ARG A 69 -9.02 -7.91 -12.34
CA ARG A 69 -9.94 -7.91 -13.50
C ARG A 69 -9.85 -6.62 -14.31
N ALA A 70 -9.79 -5.49 -13.63
CA ALA A 70 -9.62 -4.17 -14.24
C ALA A 70 -8.28 -4.07 -14.98
N GLU A 71 -7.18 -4.54 -14.37
CA GLU A 71 -5.83 -4.61 -14.95
C GLU A 71 -5.78 -5.54 -16.17
N ALA A 72 -6.55 -6.63 -16.16
CA ALA A 72 -6.67 -7.55 -17.29
C ALA A 72 -7.50 -6.99 -18.46
N GLY A 73 -8.03 -5.76 -18.34
CA GLY A 73 -8.81 -5.11 -19.39
C GLY A 73 -10.18 -5.75 -19.62
N ILE A 74 -10.72 -6.47 -18.62
CA ILE A 74 -12.07 -7.04 -18.73
C ILE A 74 -13.07 -5.88 -18.82
N ARG A 75 -13.89 -5.88 -19.89
CA ARG A 75 -14.91 -4.84 -20.10
C ARG A 75 -15.86 -4.79 -18.91
N ASP A 76 -16.15 -3.57 -18.45
CA ASP A 76 -17.05 -3.29 -17.33
C ASP A 76 -16.70 -4.05 -16.04
N ALA A 77 -15.41 -4.33 -15.82
CA ALA A 77 -14.94 -4.96 -14.59
C ALA A 77 -15.22 -4.09 -13.36
N VAL A 78 -15.20 -2.77 -13.53
CA VAL A 78 -15.59 -1.77 -12.54
C VAL A 78 -16.37 -0.65 -13.19
N ASP A 79 -17.39 -0.18 -12.50
CA ASP A 79 -18.14 1.00 -12.91
C ASP A 79 -17.45 2.32 -12.48
N ALA A 80 -17.98 3.44 -12.97
CA ALA A 80 -17.42 4.75 -12.69
C ALA A 80 -17.55 5.16 -11.21
N GLN A 81 -18.55 4.64 -10.50
CA GLN A 81 -18.80 4.92 -9.09
C GLN A 81 -17.80 4.15 -8.22
N GLU A 82 -17.60 2.86 -8.47
CA GLU A 82 -16.60 2.01 -7.81
C GLU A 82 -15.19 2.58 -7.97
N ALA A 83 -14.84 3.06 -9.17
CA ALA A 83 -13.57 3.72 -9.42
C ALA A 83 -13.42 5.03 -8.63
N ALA A 84 -14.50 5.84 -8.55
CA ALA A 84 -14.49 7.09 -7.79
C ALA A 84 -14.43 6.86 -6.27
N ASP A 85 -15.12 5.83 -5.77
CA ASP A 85 -15.07 5.40 -4.37
C ASP A 85 -13.65 4.93 -3.99
N LEU A 86 -13.03 4.11 -4.83
CA LEU A 86 -11.66 3.66 -4.59
C LEU A 86 -10.65 4.82 -4.64
N LEU A 87 -10.82 5.77 -5.56
CA LEU A 87 -9.98 6.98 -5.63
C LEU A 87 -10.10 7.82 -4.34
N ARG A 88 -11.33 8.03 -3.85
CA ARG A 88 -11.57 8.74 -2.57
C ARG A 88 -10.93 7.99 -1.41
N ALA A 89 -11.10 6.67 -1.35
CA ALA A 89 -10.52 5.83 -0.32
C ALA A 89 -8.98 5.86 -0.34
N ALA A 90 -8.35 5.74 -1.52
CA ALA A 90 -6.90 5.83 -1.68
C ALA A 90 -6.33 7.20 -1.27
N GLY A 91 -7.04 8.28 -1.61
CA GLY A 91 -6.69 9.63 -1.18
C GLY A 91 -6.77 9.80 0.34
N MET A 92 -7.85 9.33 0.97
CA MET A 92 -8.01 9.38 2.42
C MET A 92 -6.95 8.55 3.15
N PHE A 93 -6.69 7.33 2.69
CA PHE A 93 -5.64 6.46 3.23
C PHE A 93 -4.27 7.14 3.17
N THR A 94 -3.91 7.70 2.03
CA THR A 94 -2.64 8.43 1.86
C THR A 94 -2.52 9.60 2.82
N ARG A 95 -3.59 10.40 2.98
CA ARG A 95 -3.63 11.53 3.93
C ARG A 95 -3.40 11.07 5.38
N ILE A 96 -4.01 9.95 5.78
CA ILE A 96 -3.86 9.38 7.12
C ILE A 96 -2.41 8.94 7.33
N VAL A 97 -1.85 8.19 6.37
CA VAL A 97 -0.46 7.72 6.41
C VAL A 97 0.53 8.88 6.44
N GLU A 98 0.36 9.90 5.61
CA GLU A 98 1.21 11.10 5.61
C GLU A 98 1.24 11.75 7.00
N ARG A 99 0.07 11.99 7.60
CA ARG A 99 -0.02 12.57 8.95
C ARG A 99 0.65 11.69 10.01
N MET A 100 0.53 10.38 9.86
CA MET A 100 1.13 9.38 10.75
C MET A 100 2.67 9.33 10.61
N LEU A 101 3.20 9.46 9.39
CA LEU A 101 4.64 9.38 9.11
C LEU A 101 5.38 10.70 9.34
N VAL A 102 4.74 11.86 9.15
CA VAL A 102 5.35 13.19 9.43
C VAL A 102 5.76 13.34 10.90
N VAL A 103 5.16 12.56 11.81
CA VAL A 103 5.52 12.53 13.23
C VAL A 103 6.81 11.72 13.49
N GLN A 104 7.30 10.90 12.54
CA GLN A 104 8.58 10.21 12.66
C GLN A 104 9.71 10.97 11.94
N PRO A 105 10.79 11.38 12.63
CA PRO A 105 11.97 11.86 11.95
C PRO A 105 12.55 10.72 11.12
N LEU A 106 12.62 10.93 9.80
CA LEU A 106 13.24 10.01 8.86
C LEU A 106 14.62 9.63 9.39
N ILE A 107 14.83 8.32 9.58
CA ILE A 107 16.10 7.74 10.02
C ILE A 107 17.20 8.26 9.10
N ARG A 108 18.14 9.04 9.66
CA ARG A 108 19.34 9.49 8.97
C ARG A 108 20.20 8.24 8.71
N PRO A 109 20.63 7.95 7.47
CA PRO A 109 21.61 6.89 7.24
C PRO A 109 22.86 7.24 8.06
N GLN A 110 23.26 6.35 8.98
CA GLN A 110 24.53 6.50 9.67
C GLN A 110 25.65 6.29 8.65
N PRO A 111 26.62 7.21 8.51
CA PRO A 111 27.79 6.97 7.68
C PRO A 111 28.50 5.72 8.21
N GLY A 112 28.70 4.73 7.33
CA GLY A 112 29.45 3.52 7.67
C GLY A 112 30.87 3.87 8.13
N PRO A 113 31.48 3.05 9.00
CA PRO A 113 32.82 3.34 9.53
C PRO A 113 33.83 3.39 8.38
N GLU A 114 34.56 4.51 8.28
CA GLU A 114 35.64 4.67 7.31
C GLU A 114 36.78 3.68 7.62
N PRO A 115 37.30 2.94 6.62
CA PRO A 115 38.48 2.11 6.81
C PRO A 115 39.72 2.99 6.98
N ARG A 116 40.57 2.61 7.93
CA ARG A 116 41.80 3.30 8.37
C ARG A 116 42.98 3.03 7.44
#